data_AF-A0A6I2VD95-F1
#
_entry.id   AF-A0A6I2VD95-F1
#
_cell.length_a   1.000
_cell.length_b   1.000
_cell.length_c   1.000
_cell.angle_alpha   90.00
_cell.angle_beta   90.00
_cell.angle_gamma   90.00
#
_symmetry.space_group_name_H-M   'P 1'
#
loop_
_entity.id
_entity.type
_entity.pdbx_description
1 polymer ?
#
loop_
_entity_poly.entity_id
_entity_poly.type
_entity_poly.pdbx_seq_one_letter_code
_entity_poly.pdbx_strand_id
1 'polypeptide(L)'
;MDSHMLLRAIVGVLLTVVILALAGKRGWFLFSIARSGKPAVGRTKDAPKRVEAEAIEVLGQKKLLKWTIPGLAHVFAFWGFLVLGLTILEAYGALFIADFAVPVIGTWPIVGFLEDLFGVLVLVGIIMFAILRLKN
;
A
#
# COMPACT_ATOMS: atom_id res chain seq x y z
N MET A 1 -17.29 -17.10 -18.56
CA MET A 1 -15.96 -17.24 -17.95
C MET A 1 -15.26 -18.38 -18.66
N ASP A 2 -14.12 -18.15 -19.31
CA ASP A 2 -13.35 -19.23 -19.92
C ASP A 2 -12.63 -20.05 -18.83
N SER A 3 -12.09 -21.22 -19.19
CA SER A 3 -11.42 -22.11 -18.22
C SER A 3 -10.20 -21.44 -17.57
N HIS A 4 -9.51 -20.56 -18.28
CA HIS A 4 -8.34 -19.84 -17.77
C HIS A 4 -8.71 -18.78 -16.73
N MET A 5 -9.74 -17.97 -17.00
CA MET A 5 -10.24 -16.96 -16.08
C MET A 5 -10.87 -17.62 -14.85
N LEU A 6 -11.59 -18.74 -15.02
CA LEU A 6 -12.10 -19.52 -13.88
C LEU A 6 -10.96 -20.01 -12.97
N LEU A 7 -9.90 -20.57 -13.56
CA LEU A 7 -8.73 -21.02 -12.80
C LEU A 7 -8.06 -19.86 -12.04
N ARG A 8 -7.84 -18.71 -12.71
CA ARG A 8 -7.27 -17.51 -12.09
C ARG A 8 -8.12 -17.00 -10.94
N ALA A 9 -9.44 -16.91 -11.11
CA ALA A 9 -10.35 -16.49 -10.06
C ALA A 9 -10.32 -17.44 -8.86
N ILE A 10 -10.40 -18.75 -9.09
CA ILE A 10 -10.35 -19.75 -8.00
C ILE A 10 -9.04 -19.65 -7.24
N VAL A 11 -7.91 -19.69 -7.93
CA VAL A 11 -6.58 -19.62 -7.30
C VAL A 11 -6.39 -18.29 -6.58
N GLY A 12 -6.73 -17.18 -7.24
CA GLY A 12 -6.61 -15.83 -6.68
C GLY A 12 -7.45 -15.67 -5.42
N VAL A 13 -8.73 -16.01 -5.47
CA VAL A 13 -9.64 -15.90 -4.31
C VAL A 13 -9.22 -16.82 -3.17
N LEU A 14 -8.86 -18.07 -3.44
CA LEU A 14 -8.40 -18.99 -2.40
C LEU A 14 -7.13 -18.48 -1.70
N LEU A 15 -6.15 -17.99 -2.46
CA LEU A 15 -4.95 -17.38 -1.90
C LEU A 15 -5.28 -16.14 -1.08
N THR A 16 -6.15 -15.25 -1.57
CA THR A 16 -6.61 -14.08 -0.84
C THR A 16 -7.25 -14.46 0.49
N VAL A 17 -8.15 -15.45 0.50
CA VAL A 17 -8.80 -15.92 1.74
C VAL A 17 -7.78 -16.44 2.74
N VAL A 18 -6.84 -17.29 2.30
CA VAL A 18 -5.80 -17.85 3.18
C VAL A 18 -4.90 -16.75 3.76
N ILE A 19 -4.42 -15.83 2.92
CA ILE A 19 -3.54 -14.73 3.33
C ILE A 19 -4.28 -13.80 4.30
N LEU A 20 -5.52 -13.42 4.01
CA LEU A 20 -6.33 -12.57 4.88
C LEU A 20 -6.65 -13.25 6.21
N ALA A 21 -6.89 -14.57 6.23
CA ALA A 21 -7.08 -15.32 7.47
C ALA A 21 -5.82 -15.29 8.35
N LEU A 22 -4.64 -15.51 7.77
CA LEU A 22 -3.36 -15.45 8.49
C LEU A 22 -3.04 -14.03 8.97
N ALA A 23 -3.24 -13.03 8.10
CA ALA A 23 -3.05 -11.62 8.43
C ALA A 23 -4.03 -11.18 9.53
N GLY A 24 -5.29 -11.58 9.44
CA GLY A 24 -6.33 -11.32 10.43
C GLY A 24 -6.01 -11.96 11.79
N LYS A 25 -5.57 -13.22 11.82
CA LYS A 25 -5.09 -13.90 13.03
C LYS A 25 -3.96 -13.11 13.69
N ARG A 26 -2.97 -12.68 12.91
CA ARG A 26 -1.83 -11.88 13.42
C ARG A 26 -2.29 -10.50 13.89
N GLY A 27 -3.16 -9.84 13.13
CA GLY A 27 -3.73 -8.54 13.49
C GLY A 27 -4.50 -8.61 14.80
N TRP A 28 -5.31 -9.64 15.00
CA TRP A 28 -6.03 -9.87 16.25
C TRP A 28 -5.08 -10.07 17.44
N PHE A 29 -4.02 -10.86 17.26
CA PHE A 29 -3.00 -11.03 18.28
C PHE A 29 -2.35 -9.70 18.67
N LEU A 30 -1.92 -8.89 17.69
CA LEU A 30 -1.33 -7.58 17.96
C LEU A 30 -2.33 -6.62 18.64
N PHE A 31 -3.59 -6.63 18.20
CA PHE A 31 -4.66 -5.87 18.82
C PHE A 31 -4.91 -6.29 20.27
N SER A 32 -4.91 -7.60 20.57
CA SER A 32 -5.06 -8.10 21.94
C SER A 32 -3.92 -7.66 22.86
N ILE A 33 -2.69 -7.62 22.35
CA ILE A 33 -1.53 -7.09 23.08
C ILE A 33 -1.68 -5.58 23.29
N ALA A 34 -2.04 -4.83 22.24
CA ALA A 34 -2.19 -3.38 22.36
C ALA A 34 -3.27 -3.00 23.39
N ARG A 35 -4.35 -3.79 23.48
CA ARG A 35 -5.44 -3.58 24.44
C ARG A 35 -5.15 -4.03 25.88
N SER A 36 -4.11 -4.83 26.11
CA SER A 36 -3.73 -5.21 27.49
C SER A 36 -2.98 -4.09 28.23
N GLY A 37 -2.57 -3.03 27.52
CA GLY A 37 -1.94 -1.85 28.09
C GLY A 37 -2.93 -0.93 28.84
N LYS A 38 -2.38 0.04 29.58
CA LYS A 38 -3.18 1.07 30.26
C LYS A 38 -3.91 1.96 29.25
N PRO A 39 -5.15 2.43 29.55
CA PRO A 39 -5.85 3.37 28.69
C PRO A 39 -5.04 4.65 28.46
N ALA A 40 -4.91 5.05 27.20
CA ALA A 40 -4.30 6.32 26.82
C ALA A 40 -5.33 7.45 26.94
N VAL A 41 -5.59 7.89 28.18
CA VAL A 41 -6.58 8.94 28.46
C VAL A 41 -6.21 10.23 27.71
N GLY A 42 -7.17 10.76 26.93
CA GLY A 42 -6.96 11.96 26.14
C GLY A 42 -6.16 11.78 24.84
N ARG A 43 -5.92 10.53 24.39
CA ARG A 43 -5.20 10.22 23.13
C ARG A 43 -5.76 10.94 21.91
N THR A 44 -7.06 11.20 21.88
CA THR A 44 -7.80 11.83 20.79
C THR A 44 -8.05 13.32 20.99
N LYS A 45 -7.53 13.92 22.08
CA LYS A 45 -7.57 15.39 22.27
C LYS A 45 -6.74 16.07 21.16
N ASP A 46 -7.14 17.27 20.76
CA ASP A 46 -6.50 18.08 19.70
C ASP A 46 -6.43 17.42 18.31
N ALA A 47 -7.56 16.87 17.84
CA ALA A 47 -7.66 16.26 16.51
C ALA A 47 -7.05 17.10 15.36
N PRO A 48 -7.23 18.44 15.28
CA PRO A 48 -6.67 19.24 14.18
C PRO A 48 -5.14 19.16 14.08
N LYS A 49 -4.43 19.34 15.20
CA LYS A 49 -2.96 19.25 15.24
C LYS A 49 -2.45 17.86 14.85
N ARG A 50 -3.24 16.82 15.13
CA ARG A 50 -2.89 15.44 14.79
C ARG A 50 -3.06 15.19 13.30
N VAL A 51 -4.16 15.67 12.70
CA VAL A 51 -4.37 15.58 11.25
C VAL A 51 -3.27 16.33 10.50
N GLU A 52 -2.90 17.52 10.97
CA GLU A 52 -1.77 18.28 10.42
C GLU A 52 -0.46 17.49 10.52
N ALA A 53 -0.19 16.88 11.68
CA ALA A 53 1.00 16.05 11.85
C ALA A 53 1.00 14.83 10.91
N GLU A 54 -0.12 14.15 10.70
CA GLU A 54 -0.21 13.05 9.72
C GLU A 54 0.04 13.55 8.29
N ALA A 55 -0.54 14.69 7.91
CA ALA A 55 -0.31 15.28 6.59
C ALA A 55 1.17 15.65 6.36
N ILE A 56 1.83 16.26 7.35
CA ILE A 56 3.21 16.72 7.22
C ILE A 56 4.22 15.56 7.36
N GLU A 57 4.06 14.72 8.37
CA GLU A 57 5.03 13.71 8.72
C GLU A 57 4.81 12.39 7.97
N VAL A 58 3.56 12.00 7.72
CA VAL A 58 3.22 10.74 7.02
C VAL A 58 3.07 10.96 5.53
N LEU A 59 2.18 11.85 5.07
CA LEU A 59 2.05 12.10 3.62
C LEU A 59 3.28 12.85 3.07
N GLY A 60 3.72 13.89 3.78
CA GLY A 60 4.88 14.69 3.41
C GLY A 60 6.24 14.03 3.69
N GLN A 61 6.29 12.94 4.46
CA GLN A 61 7.51 12.16 4.74
C GLN A 61 8.66 13.00 5.32
N LYS A 62 8.34 14.13 5.98
CA LYS A 62 9.31 15.16 6.40
C LYS A 62 10.45 14.61 7.24
N LYS A 63 10.17 13.73 8.20
CA LYS A 63 11.19 13.11 9.05
C LYS A 63 12.13 12.17 8.28
N LEU A 64 11.61 11.43 7.31
CA LEU A 64 12.39 10.45 6.55
C LEU A 64 13.32 11.12 5.54
N LEU A 65 12.88 12.23 4.96
CA LEU A 65 13.70 13.04 4.04
C LEU A 65 14.93 13.69 4.69
N LYS A 66 15.08 13.63 6.03
CA LYS A 66 16.33 13.99 6.71
C LYS A 66 17.49 13.05 6.36
N TRP A 67 17.21 11.81 5.96
CA TRP A 67 18.20 10.88 5.43
C TRP A 67 17.98 10.73 3.93
N THR A 68 18.63 11.56 3.13
CA THR A 68 18.27 11.77 1.73
C THR A 68 18.13 10.49 0.92
N ILE A 69 19.12 9.58 0.97
CA ILE A 69 19.10 8.37 0.11
C ILE A 69 18.03 7.36 0.56
N PRO A 70 18.00 6.87 1.83
CA PRO A 70 16.94 5.96 2.26
C PRO A 70 15.56 6.62 2.29
N GLY A 71 15.50 7.91 2.59
CA GLY A 71 14.28 8.70 2.62
C GLY A 71 13.65 8.84 1.24
N LEU A 72 14.44 9.11 0.20
CA LEU A 72 13.93 9.18 -1.17
C LEU A 72 13.42 7.82 -1.65
N ALA A 73 14.15 6.74 -1.37
CA ALA A 73 13.70 5.39 -1.68
C ALA A 73 12.35 5.08 -1.00
N HIS A 74 12.15 5.54 0.24
CA HIS A 74 10.88 5.39 0.94
C HIS A 74 9.76 6.25 0.36
N VAL A 75 10.03 7.50 -0.05
CA VAL A 75 9.03 8.36 -0.70
C VAL A 75 8.50 7.71 -1.97
N PHE A 76 9.38 7.13 -2.80
CA PHE A 76 8.97 6.41 -4.01
C PHE A 76 8.09 5.21 -3.68
N ALA A 77 8.49 4.40 -2.69
CA ALA A 77 7.70 3.26 -2.25
C ALA A 77 6.34 3.66 -1.68
N PHE A 78 6.31 4.63 -0.75
CA PHE A 78 5.10 5.07 -0.06
C PHE A 78 4.04 5.62 -1.02
N TRP A 79 4.42 6.60 -1.85
CA TRP A 79 3.49 7.16 -2.83
C TRP A 79 3.15 6.16 -3.93
N GLY A 80 4.11 5.29 -4.29
CA GLY A 80 3.86 4.17 -5.18
C GLY A 80 2.77 3.23 -4.65
N PHE A 81 2.79 2.87 -3.37
CA PHE A 81 1.72 2.05 -2.77
C PHE A 81 0.36 2.73 -2.80
N LEU A 82 0.28 4.06 -2.62
CA LEU A 82 -0.98 4.79 -2.68
C LEU A 82 -1.55 4.82 -4.10
N VAL A 83 -0.70 5.13 -5.09
CA VAL A 83 -1.10 5.24 -6.50
C VAL A 83 -1.40 3.86 -7.10
N LEU A 84 -0.45 2.92 -6.97
CA LEU A 84 -0.61 1.53 -7.44
C LEU A 84 -1.64 0.73 -6.63
N GLY A 85 -2.19 1.31 -5.55
CA GLY A 85 -3.38 0.75 -4.90
C GLY A 85 -4.56 0.60 -5.88
N LEU A 86 -4.67 1.51 -6.85
CA LEU A 86 -5.64 1.41 -7.95
C LEU A 86 -5.34 0.21 -8.83
N THR A 87 -4.11 0.04 -9.32
CA THR A 87 -3.73 -1.11 -10.16
C THR A 87 -3.94 -2.45 -9.45
N ILE A 88 -3.72 -2.53 -8.13
CA ILE A 88 -4.02 -3.73 -7.34
C ILE A 88 -5.53 -4.01 -7.31
N LEU A 89 -6.35 -2.98 -7.11
CA LEU A 89 -7.80 -3.11 -7.13
C LEU A 89 -8.30 -3.56 -8.51
N GLU A 90 -7.74 -3.00 -9.57
CA GLU A 90 -8.07 -3.35 -10.95
C GLU A 90 -7.65 -4.77 -11.30
N ALA A 91 -6.43 -5.16 -10.93
CA ALA A 91 -5.93 -6.53 -11.09
C ALA A 91 -6.78 -7.55 -10.34
N TYR A 92 -7.33 -7.17 -9.17
CA TYR A 92 -8.26 -8.02 -8.43
C TYR A 92 -9.62 -8.14 -9.15
N GLY A 93 -10.16 -7.04 -9.68
CA GLY A 93 -11.37 -7.08 -10.50
C GLY A 93 -11.18 -7.88 -11.80
N ALA A 94 -9.97 -7.83 -12.37
CA ALA A 94 -9.55 -8.59 -13.54
C ALA A 94 -9.57 -10.12 -13.35
N LEU A 95 -9.71 -10.60 -12.11
CA LEU A 95 -9.99 -12.02 -11.84
C LEU A 95 -11.37 -12.45 -12.36
N PHE A 96 -12.32 -11.51 -12.50
CA PHE A 96 -13.70 -11.79 -12.87
C PHE A 96 -14.11 -11.16 -14.21
N ILE A 97 -13.55 -9.99 -14.52
CA ILE A 97 -13.86 -9.21 -15.73
C ILE A 97 -12.52 -8.78 -16.32
N ALA A 98 -12.10 -9.38 -17.44
CA ALA A 98 -10.72 -9.27 -17.94
C ALA A 98 -10.24 -7.82 -18.18
N ASP A 99 -11.15 -6.93 -18.56
CA ASP A 99 -10.94 -5.51 -18.84
C ASP A 99 -11.48 -4.61 -17.73
N PHE A 100 -11.57 -5.12 -16.49
CA PHE A 100 -12.01 -4.33 -15.35
C PHE A 100 -11.11 -3.12 -15.13
N ALA A 101 -11.75 -1.96 -15.01
CA ALA A 101 -11.12 -0.71 -14.61
C ALA A 101 -11.98 -0.07 -13.50
N VAL A 102 -11.38 0.72 -12.61
CA VAL A 102 -12.14 1.44 -11.60
C VAL A 102 -13.12 2.40 -12.30
N PRO A 103 -14.42 2.38 -11.97
CA PRO A 103 -15.38 3.31 -12.55
C PRO A 103 -14.93 4.76 -12.39
N VAL A 104 -15.26 5.60 -13.35
CA VAL A 104 -14.91 7.03 -13.42
C VAL A 104 -13.45 7.30 -13.77
N ILE A 105 -12.47 6.69 -13.09
CA ILE A 105 -11.05 7.11 -13.18
C ILE A 105 -10.09 6.12 -13.85
N GLY A 106 -10.43 4.82 -13.91
CA GLY A 106 -9.48 3.76 -14.31
C GLY A 106 -9.05 3.81 -15.79
N THR A 107 -9.74 4.60 -16.63
CA THR A 107 -9.39 4.79 -18.04
C THR A 107 -8.79 6.16 -18.33
N TRP A 108 -8.54 7.00 -17.31
CA TRP A 108 -7.99 8.33 -17.50
C TRP A 108 -6.51 8.26 -17.88
N PRO A 109 -6.07 8.93 -18.96
CA PRO A 109 -4.65 8.91 -19.36
C PRO A 109 -3.70 9.41 -18.28
N ILE A 110 -4.13 10.38 -17.47
CA ILE A 110 -3.32 10.91 -16.36
C ILE A 110 -3.16 9.88 -15.23
N VAL A 111 -4.18 9.04 -14.99
CA VAL A 111 -4.11 7.99 -13.96
C VAL A 111 -3.13 6.91 -14.42
N GLY A 112 -3.28 6.40 -15.64
CA GLY A 112 -2.35 5.42 -16.21
C GLY A 112 -0.90 5.94 -16.27
N PHE A 113 -0.70 7.20 -16.65
CA PHE A 113 0.64 7.81 -16.61
C PHE A 113 1.23 7.85 -15.19
N LEU A 114 0.43 8.21 -14.18
CA LEU A 114 0.90 8.22 -12.79
C LEU A 114 1.22 6.80 -12.31
N GLU A 115 0.42 5.81 -12.67
CA GLU A 115 0.68 4.41 -12.35
C GLU A 115 1.98 3.91 -12.97
N ASP A 116 2.21 4.17 -14.26
CA ASP A 116 3.47 3.82 -14.95
C ASP A 116 4.68 4.52 -14.33
N LEU A 117 4.55 5.83 -14.08
CA LEU A 117 5.61 6.62 -13.45
C LEU A 117 5.96 6.06 -12.07
N PHE A 118 4.96 5.81 -11.23
CA PHE A 118 5.19 5.27 -9.89
C PHE A 118 5.67 3.81 -9.92
N GLY A 119 5.27 3.02 -10.92
CA GLY A 119 5.84 1.70 -11.18
C GLY A 119 7.36 1.76 -11.37
N VAL A 120 7.84 2.69 -12.19
CA VAL A 120 9.28 2.93 -12.39
C VAL A 120 9.95 3.46 -11.12
N LEU A 121 9.34 4.44 -10.44
CA LEU A 121 9.91 5.02 -9.21
C LEU A 121 10.02 3.98 -8.09
N VAL A 122 9.02 3.11 -7.91
CA VAL A 122 9.06 2.01 -6.95
C VAL A 122 10.18 1.04 -7.30
N LEU A 123 10.35 0.68 -8.58
CA LEU A 123 11.45 -0.18 -9.02
C LEU A 123 12.81 0.45 -8.67
N VAL A 124 12.99 1.75 -8.92
CA VAL A 124 14.19 2.50 -8.51
C VAL A 124 14.36 2.45 -6.99
N GLY A 125 13.30 2.68 -6.22
CA GLY A 125 13.33 2.61 -4.76
C GLY A 125 13.74 1.23 -4.23
N ILE A 126 13.22 0.15 -4.81
CA ILE A 126 13.59 -1.23 -4.46
C ILE A 126 15.07 -1.48 -4.75
N ILE A 127 15.57 -1.05 -5.91
CA ILE A 127 17.00 -1.16 -6.26
C ILE A 127 17.86 -0.39 -5.25
N MET A 128 17.46 0.83 -4.88
CA MET A 128 18.16 1.61 -3.84
C MET A 128 18.18 0.87 -2.51
N PHE A 129 17.05 0.33 -2.04
CA PHE A 129 17.00 -0.44 -0.81
C PHE A 129 17.84 -1.71 -0.86
N ALA A 130 17.84 -2.42 -2.00
CA ALA A 130 18.68 -3.60 -2.19
C ALA A 130 20.17 -3.24 -2.07
N ILE A 131 20.62 -2.17 -2.73
CA ILE A 131 22.02 -1.69 -2.63
C ILE A 131 22.36 -1.31 -1.19
N LEU A 132 21.49 -0.56 -0.51
CA LEU A 132 21.70 -0.17 0.90
C LEU A 132 21.77 -1.39 1.82
N ARG A 133 20.95 -2.42 1.56
CA ARG A 133 20.92 -3.67 2.34
C ARG A 133 22.16 -4.54 2.12
N LEU A 134 22.78 -4.48 0.95
CA LEU A 134 24.01 -5.24 0.66
C LEU A 134 25.27 -4.56 1.19
N LYS A 135 25.23 -3.23 1.38
CA LYS A 135 26.35 -2.45 1.90
C LYS A 135 26.44 -2.42 3.43
N ASN A 136 25.31 -2.58 4.11
CA ASN A 136 25.16 -2.52 5.56
C ASN A 136 24.89 -3.91 6.14
#